data_AF-A0A529MGI7-F1
#
_entry.id   AF-A0A529MGI7-F1
#
_cell.length_a   1.000
_cell.length_b   1.000
_cell.length_c   1.000
_cell.angle_alpha   90.00
_cell.angle_beta   90.00
_cell.angle_gamma   90.00
#
_symmetry.space_group_name_H-M   'P 1'
#
loop_
_entity.id
_entity.type
_entity.pdbx_description
1 polymer ?
#
loop_
_entity_poly.entity_id
_entity_poly.type
_entity_poly.pdbx_seq_one_letter_code
_entity_poly.pdbx_strand_id
1 'polypeptide(L)'
;YNPEIQIILIFRDPIERAWSHWRMEMSRGADNVPFSYAIRNGRARLNGFARNHPAWRTYSYVERGLYGAQISNLLRLFHPSKVLLLRSNDLKRDPAGVLALIARFLQISPFPIKEEIAEHVGGGAYVPPSKEDIAYLRDFYQNDMELFVDTACVNVADWPTYWR
;
A
#
# COMPACT_ATOMS: atom_id res chain seq x y z
N TYR A 1 6.62 -21.83 13.81
CA TYR A 1 5.45 -20.97 14.02
C TYR A 1 5.72 -20.13 15.26
N ASN A 2 5.63 -18.79 15.18
CA ASN A 2 5.87 -17.89 16.30
C ASN A 2 4.55 -17.19 16.70
N PRO A 3 3.85 -17.65 17.75
CA PRO A 3 2.61 -17.03 18.19
C PRO A 3 2.79 -15.61 18.76
N GLU A 4 4.03 -15.25 19.14
CA GLU A 4 4.36 -13.94 19.70
C GLU A 4 4.69 -12.89 18.64
N ILE A 5 4.69 -13.25 17.36
CA ILE A 5 5.01 -12.32 16.28
C ILE A 5 4.05 -11.10 16.30
N GLN A 6 4.64 -9.93 16.12
CA GLN A 6 3.92 -8.67 15.98
C GLN A 6 4.05 -8.19 14.54
N ILE A 7 2.95 -7.70 13.97
CA ILE A 7 2.85 -7.32 12.57
C ILE A 7 2.56 -5.83 12.48
N ILE A 8 3.39 -5.10 11.76
CA ILE A 8 3.19 -3.68 11.48
C ILE A 8 2.97 -3.50 9.99
N LEU A 9 1.87 -2.84 9.61
CA LEU A 9 1.52 -2.56 8.23
C LEU A 9 1.32 -1.06 8.05
N ILE A 10 1.92 -0.50 6.99
CA ILE A 10 1.83 0.92 6.65
C ILE A 10 1.14 1.04 5.30
N PHE A 11 0.03 1.78 5.27
CA PHE A 11 -0.80 1.95 4.09
C PHE A 11 -0.63 3.32 3.47
N ARG A 12 -0.81 3.36 2.16
CA ARG A 12 -0.96 4.57 1.35
C ARG A 12 -2.22 4.39 0.52
N ASP A 13 -2.83 5.49 0.10
CA ASP A 13 -3.87 5.46 -0.92
C ASP A 13 -3.56 4.44 -2.04
N PRO A 14 -4.47 3.48 -2.33
CA PRO A 14 -4.24 2.43 -3.31
C PRO A 14 -3.88 2.93 -4.72
N ILE A 15 -4.43 4.07 -5.15
CA ILE A 15 -4.14 4.67 -6.47
C ILE A 15 -2.73 5.21 -6.47
N GLU A 16 -2.36 6.00 -5.46
CA GLU A 16 -1.01 6.51 -5.34
C GLU A 16 0.04 5.40 -5.17
N ARG A 17 -0.32 4.33 -4.46
CA ARG A 17 0.53 3.12 -4.30
C ARG A 17 0.73 2.42 -5.64
N ALA A 18 -0.34 2.19 -6.39
CA ALA A 18 -0.28 1.59 -7.73
C ALA A 18 0.60 2.43 -8.66
N TRP A 19 0.41 3.76 -8.63
CA TRP A 19 1.19 4.68 -9.43
C TRP A 19 2.68 4.65 -9.07
N SER A 20 2.98 4.70 -7.78
CA SER A 20 4.35 4.66 -7.29
C SER A 20 5.05 3.35 -7.64
N HIS A 21 4.34 2.21 -7.59
CA HIS A 21 4.89 0.91 -7.96
C HIS A 21 5.16 0.83 -9.47
N TRP A 22 4.23 1.28 -10.32
CA TRP A 22 4.48 1.34 -11.77
C TRP A 22 5.70 2.19 -12.10
N ARG A 23 5.86 3.38 -11.50
CA ARG A 23 7.02 4.25 -11.76
C ARG A 23 8.33 3.57 -11.38
N MET A 24 8.34 2.83 -10.28
CA MET A 24 9.51 2.08 -9.82
C MET A 24 9.89 0.97 -10.80
N GLU A 25 8.92 0.24 -11.35
CA GLU A 25 9.21 -0.82 -12.33
C GLU A 25 9.61 -0.25 -13.70
N MET A 26 9.04 0.89 -14.12
CA MET A 26 9.48 1.62 -15.30
C MET A 26 10.92 2.13 -15.15
N SER A 27 11.28 2.71 -14.00
CA SER A 27 12.64 3.20 -13.76
C SER A 27 13.68 2.08 -13.67
N ARG A 28 13.24 0.86 -13.36
CA ARG A 28 14.06 -0.36 -13.36
C ARG A 28 14.14 -1.04 -14.74
N GLY A 29 13.36 -0.58 -15.72
CA GLY A 29 13.22 -1.26 -17.02
C GLY A 29 12.49 -2.61 -16.95
N ALA A 30 11.74 -2.87 -15.87
CA ALA A 30 11.01 -4.12 -15.64
C ALA A 30 9.58 -4.11 -16.24
N ASP A 31 9.10 -2.93 -16.59
CA ASP A 31 7.88 -2.73 -17.37
C ASP A 31 8.13 -1.66 -18.43
N ASN A 32 7.34 -1.71 -19.50
CA ASN A 32 7.43 -0.79 -20.64
C ASN A 32 6.06 -0.32 -21.14
N VAL A 33 4.97 -0.74 -20.49
CA VAL A 33 3.61 -0.37 -20.91
C VAL A 33 3.13 0.88 -20.17
N PRO A 34 2.29 1.74 -20.79
CA PRO A 34 1.70 2.90 -20.12
C PRO A 34 0.88 2.52 -18.89
N PHE A 35 0.85 3.38 -17.86
CA PHE A 35 0.11 3.14 -16.61
C PHE A 35 -1.35 2.77 -16.86
N SER A 36 -2.02 3.52 -17.74
CA SER A 36 -3.42 3.28 -18.12
C SER A 36 -3.67 1.87 -18.67
N TYR A 37 -2.72 1.35 -19.46
CA TYR A 37 -2.76 -0.05 -19.92
C TYR A 37 -2.45 -1.01 -18.77
N ALA A 38 -1.42 -0.73 -17.98
CA ALA A 38 -0.95 -1.58 -16.88
C ALA A 38 -2.06 -1.91 -15.86
N ILE A 39 -2.90 -0.93 -15.50
CA ILE A 39 -3.98 -1.10 -14.52
C ILE A 39 -5.27 -1.71 -15.11
N ARG A 40 -5.35 -1.81 -16.43
CA ARG A 40 -6.47 -2.43 -17.16
C ARG A 40 -6.01 -3.76 -17.74
N ASN A 41 -5.79 -3.79 -19.06
CA ASN A 41 -5.43 -4.99 -19.81
C ASN A 41 -4.10 -5.61 -19.35
N GLY A 42 -3.16 -4.78 -18.88
CA GLY A 42 -1.85 -5.22 -18.39
C GLY A 42 -1.91 -6.12 -17.16
N ARG A 43 -3.05 -6.16 -16.45
CA ARG A 43 -3.29 -7.09 -15.33
C ARG A 43 -3.32 -8.55 -15.79
N ALA A 44 -3.70 -8.82 -17.03
CA ALA A 44 -3.73 -10.16 -17.60
C ALA A 44 -2.33 -10.83 -17.64
N ARG A 45 -1.25 -10.05 -17.50
CA ARG A 45 0.12 -10.57 -17.36
C ARG A 45 0.34 -11.41 -16.10
N LEU A 46 -0.59 -11.37 -15.14
CA LEU A 46 -0.58 -12.22 -13.95
C LEU A 46 -1.34 -13.54 -14.15
N ASN A 47 -2.10 -13.70 -15.24
CA ASN A 47 -2.92 -14.88 -15.48
C ASN A 47 -2.06 -16.14 -15.58
N GLY A 48 -2.51 -17.23 -14.95
CA GLY A 48 -1.80 -18.51 -14.96
C GLY A 48 -0.60 -18.59 -14.02
N PHE A 49 -0.16 -17.48 -13.41
CA PHE A 49 0.95 -17.48 -12.46
C PHE A 49 0.47 -17.68 -11.01
N ALA A 50 1.08 -18.64 -10.31
CA ALA A 50 0.90 -18.79 -8.87
C ALA A 50 1.33 -17.52 -8.12
N ARG A 51 0.71 -17.23 -6.96
CA ARG A 51 0.92 -15.97 -6.20
C ARG A 51 2.37 -15.73 -5.77
N ASN A 52 3.19 -16.78 -5.66
CA ASN A 52 4.61 -16.68 -5.32
C ASN A 52 5.53 -16.44 -6.53
N HIS A 53 4.99 -16.48 -7.75
CA HIS A 53 5.75 -16.27 -8.99
C HIS A 53 6.32 -14.84 -9.06
N PRO A 54 7.55 -14.62 -9.58
CA PRO A 54 8.16 -13.29 -9.68
C PRO A 54 7.32 -12.23 -10.37
N ALA A 55 6.46 -12.61 -11.33
CA ALA A 55 5.52 -11.70 -12.00
C ALA A 55 4.65 -10.89 -11.02
N TRP A 56 4.30 -11.48 -9.86
CA TRP A 56 3.55 -10.80 -8.80
C TRP A 56 4.34 -9.72 -8.07
N ARG A 57 5.66 -9.64 -8.24
CA ARG A 57 6.47 -8.51 -7.73
C ARG A 57 6.46 -7.34 -8.71
N THR A 58 6.36 -7.62 -10.00
CA THR A 58 6.43 -6.62 -11.07
C THR A 58 5.05 -6.08 -11.44
N TYR A 59 4.10 -6.93 -11.84
CA TYR A 59 2.88 -6.46 -12.53
C TYR A 59 1.64 -6.25 -11.64
N SER A 60 1.74 -6.52 -10.34
CA SER A 60 0.62 -6.45 -9.39
C SER A 60 0.35 -5.04 -8.85
N TYR A 61 0.30 -4.07 -9.77
CA TYR A 61 0.06 -2.65 -9.44
C TYR A 61 -1.31 -2.43 -8.82
N VAL A 62 -2.32 -3.19 -9.23
CA VAL A 62 -3.68 -3.05 -8.72
C VAL A 62 -3.92 -4.01 -7.55
N GLU A 63 -3.51 -5.26 -7.70
CA GLU A 63 -3.87 -6.35 -6.78
C GLU A 63 -3.31 -6.14 -5.37
N ARG A 64 -2.16 -5.48 -5.22
CA ARG A 64 -1.57 -5.19 -3.91
C ARG A 64 -2.25 -4.02 -3.18
N GLY A 65 -3.12 -3.27 -3.87
CA GLY A 65 -3.96 -2.22 -3.28
C GLY A 65 -5.26 -2.73 -2.64
N LEU A 66 -5.58 -4.03 -2.78
CA LEU A 66 -6.76 -4.66 -2.18
C LEU A 66 -6.52 -4.94 -0.69
N TYR A 67 -6.46 -3.89 0.13
CA TYR A 67 -6.12 -3.98 1.55
C TYR A 67 -7.21 -4.63 2.40
N GLY A 68 -8.49 -4.43 2.08
CA GLY A 68 -9.61 -4.96 2.87
C GLY A 68 -9.54 -6.48 2.96
N ALA A 69 -9.43 -7.15 1.81
CA ALA A 69 -9.27 -8.60 1.75
C ALA A 69 -7.99 -9.09 2.46
N GLN A 70 -6.89 -8.34 2.34
CA GLN A 70 -5.62 -8.69 2.98
C GLN A 70 -5.71 -8.60 4.52
N ILE A 71 -6.30 -7.53 5.05
CA ILE A 71 -6.47 -7.32 6.48
C ILE A 71 -7.49 -8.29 7.07
N SER A 72 -8.61 -8.52 6.39
CA SER A 72 -9.60 -9.51 6.82
C SER A 72 -8.97 -10.90 7.01
N ASN A 73 -8.14 -11.33 6.05
CA ASN A 73 -7.42 -12.60 6.15
C ASN A 73 -6.36 -12.58 7.28
N LEU A 74 -5.66 -11.47 7.47
CA LEU A 74 -4.68 -11.32 8.55
C LEU A 74 -5.33 -11.47 9.93
N LEU A 75 -6.44 -10.78 10.16
CA LEU A 75 -7.14 -10.78 11.46
C LEU A 75 -7.85 -12.10 11.77
N ARG A 76 -8.06 -12.97 10.77
CA ARG A 76 -8.48 -14.37 11.00
C ARG A 76 -7.38 -15.23 11.61
N LEU A 77 -6.12 -14.85 11.42
CA LEU A 77 -4.95 -15.62 11.85
C LEU A 77 -4.29 -15.03 13.10
N PHE A 78 -4.36 -13.71 13.27
CA PHE A 78 -3.70 -12.99 14.36
C PHE A 78 -4.70 -12.18 15.17
N HIS A 79 -4.56 -12.21 16.49
CA HIS A 79 -5.36 -11.36 17.38
C HIS A 79 -5.09 -9.87 17.06
N PRO A 80 -6.11 -8.99 17.06
CA PRO A 80 -5.94 -7.58 16.70
C PRO A 80 -4.83 -6.85 17.48
N SER A 81 -4.59 -7.22 18.74
CA SER A 81 -3.50 -6.64 19.56
C SER A 81 -2.09 -6.98 19.07
N LYS A 82 -1.92 -7.96 18.17
CA LYS A 82 -0.65 -8.31 17.53
C LYS A 82 -0.45 -7.61 16.19
N VAL A 83 -1.38 -6.74 15.79
CA VAL A 83 -1.36 -6.04 14.50
C VAL A 83 -1.45 -4.53 14.71
N LEU A 84 -0.49 -3.79 14.17
CA LEU A 84 -0.49 -2.34 14.15
C LEU A 84 -0.66 -1.86 12.71
N LEU A 85 -1.71 -1.08 12.46
CA LEU A 85 -2.04 -0.51 11.15
C LEU A 85 -1.74 1.00 11.16
N LEU A 86 -0.97 1.47 10.19
CA LEU A 86 -0.46 2.85 10.13
C LEU A 86 -0.68 3.46 8.76
N ARG A 87 -0.59 4.78 8.66
CA ARG A 87 -0.61 5.50 7.38
C ARG A 87 0.76 6.06 7.04
N SER A 88 1.14 5.95 5.77
CA SER A 88 2.36 6.54 5.24
C SER A 88 2.33 8.07 5.37
N ASN A 89 1.18 8.72 5.18
CA ASN A 89 1.03 10.16 5.37
C ASN A 89 1.27 10.61 6.83
N ASP A 90 0.85 9.80 7.81
CA ASP A 90 1.13 10.09 9.21
C ASP A 90 2.62 9.95 9.51
N LEU A 91 3.26 8.90 8.99
CA LEU A 91 4.71 8.72 9.14
C LEU A 91 5.51 9.85 8.50
N LYS A 92 5.05 10.39 7.36
CA LYS A 92 5.70 11.54 6.70
C LYS A 92 5.51 12.84 7.50
N ARG A 93 4.29 13.07 8.01
CA ARG A 93 3.93 14.32 8.72
C ARG A 93 4.50 14.39 10.13
N ASP A 94 4.45 13.27 10.85
CA ASP A 94 4.96 13.15 12.22
C ASP A 94 5.74 11.83 12.40
N PRO A 95 6.96 11.75 11.84
CA PRO A 95 7.79 10.57 11.99
C PRO A 95 8.04 10.20 13.46
N ALA A 96 8.25 11.20 14.32
CA ALA A 96 8.56 10.98 15.73
C ALA A 96 7.38 10.35 16.47
N GLY A 97 6.16 10.87 16.28
CA GLY A 97 4.95 10.31 16.89
C GLY A 97 4.65 8.89 16.41
N VAL A 98 4.82 8.60 15.11
CA VAL A 98 4.60 7.26 14.57
C VAL A 98 5.65 6.27 15.06
N LEU A 99 6.93 6.65 15.13
CA LEU A 99 7.97 5.78 15.70
C LEU A 99 7.77 5.55 17.20
N ALA A 100 7.28 6.54 17.95
CA ALA A 100 6.90 6.34 19.34
C ALA A 100 5.73 5.35 19.50
N LEU A 101 4.74 5.39 18.58
CA LEU A 101 3.66 4.42 18.53
C LEU A 101 4.18 2.99 18.24
N ILE A 102 5.10 2.86 17.28
CA ILE A 102 5.76 1.58 16.98
C ILE A 102 6.54 1.06 18.18
N ALA A 103 7.33 1.91 18.86
CA ALA A 103 8.10 1.52 20.04
C ALA A 103 7.20 1.02 21.17
N ARG A 104 6.08 1.71 21.44
CA ARG A 104 5.07 1.27 22.42
C ARG A 104 4.45 -0.07 22.04
N PHE A 105 4.08 -0.24 20.78
CA PHE A 105 3.51 -1.50 20.27
C PHE A 105 4.49 -2.66 20.43
N LEU A 106 5.76 -2.47 20.07
CA LEU A 106 6.82 -3.46 20.20
C LEU A 106 7.34 -3.63 21.64
N GLN A 107 6.87 -2.81 22.60
CA GLN A 107 7.32 -2.79 23.99
C GLN A 107 8.83 -2.57 24.15
N ILE A 108 9.39 -1.68 23.33
CA ILE A 108 10.81 -1.30 23.36
C ILE A 108 10.96 0.16 23.79
N SER A 109 12.18 0.52 24.22
CA SER A 109 12.53 1.92 24.48
C SER A 109 12.38 2.77 23.20
N PRO A 110 11.82 3.99 23.30
CA PRO A 110 11.81 4.92 22.19
C PRO A 110 13.22 5.19 21.66
N PHE A 111 13.36 5.34 20.36
CA PHE A 111 14.64 5.61 19.71
C PHE A 111 14.60 6.93 18.94
N PRO A 112 15.69 7.74 18.99
CA PRO A 112 15.73 9.03 18.33
C PRO A 112 15.82 8.87 16.81
N ILE A 113 15.20 9.80 16.08
CA ILE A 113 15.42 9.96 14.64
C ILE A 113 16.79 10.62 14.47
N LYS A 114 17.74 9.90 13.89
CA LYS A 114 19.12 10.39 13.77
C LYS A 114 19.33 11.30 12.56
N GLU A 115 18.54 11.18 11.50
CA GLU A 115 18.70 11.94 10.25
C GLU A 115 17.35 12.18 9.54
N GLU A 116 17.27 13.25 8.75
CA GLU A 116 16.19 13.46 7.77
C GLU A 116 16.20 12.30 6.76
N ILE A 117 15.11 11.54 6.71
CA ILE A 117 14.96 10.48 5.72
C ILE A 117 14.83 11.15 4.35
N ALA A 118 15.89 11.11 3.54
CA ALA A 118 15.83 11.55 2.16
C ALA A 118 14.81 10.67 1.41
N GLU A 119 13.68 11.27 1.00
CA GLU A 119 12.75 10.59 0.11
C GLU A 119 13.38 10.45 -1.27
N HIS A 120 13.80 9.24 -1.64
CA HIS A 120 14.13 8.92 -3.03
C HIS A 120 12.83 8.88 -3.86
N VAL A 121 12.33 10.06 -4.24
CA VAL A 121 11.32 10.17 -5.28
C VAL A 121 12.03 9.79 -6.58
N GLY A 122 11.77 8.60 -7.11
CA GLY A 122 12.39 8.13 -8.36
C GLY A 122 12.35 9.24 -9.43
N GLY A 123 13.54 9.68 -9.86
CA GLY A 123 13.78 10.96 -10.54
C GLY A 123 13.29 11.07 -11.99
N GLY A 124 12.23 10.33 -12.37
CA GLY A 124 11.63 10.43 -13.69
C GLY A 124 10.44 11.38 -13.72
N ALA A 125 10.39 12.25 -14.73
CA ALA A 125 9.21 13.05 -15.07
C ALA A 125 8.13 12.15 -15.69
N TYR A 126 7.44 11.38 -14.85
CA TYR A 126 6.32 10.55 -15.29
C TYR A 126 5.00 11.31 -15.16
N VAL A 127 4.16 11.22 -16.20
CA VAL A 127 2.83 11.84 -16.21
C VAL A 127 1.97 11.20 -15.12
N PRO A 128 1.38 11.99 -14.20
CA PRO A 128 0.45 11.47 -13.20
C PRO A 128 -0.74 10.73 -13.84
N PRO A 129 -1.42 9.84 -13.10
CA PRO A 129 -2.65 9.19 -13.57
C PRO A 129 -3.68 10.20 -14.06
N SER A 130 -4.31 9.89 -15.19
CA SER A 130 -5.41 10.71 -15.74
C SER A 130 -6.65 10.67 -14.84
N LYS A 131 -7.62 11.56 -15.07
CA LYS A 131 -8.91 11.53 -14.34
C LYS A 131 -9.65 10.21 -14.59
N GLU A 132 -9.54 9.68 -15.80
CA GLU A 132 -10.11 8.40 -16.22
C GLU A 132 -9.43 7.21 -15.55
N ASP A 133 -8.12 7.28 -15.31
CA ASP A 133 -7.39 6.26 -14.53
C ASP A 133 -7.79 6.28 -13.05
N ILE A 134 -7.93 7.47 -12.47
CA ILE A 134 -8.37 7.64 -11.08
C ILE A 134 -9.80 7.13 -10.92
N ALA A 135 -10.73 7.51 -11.81
CA ALA A 135 -12.11 7.06 -11.77
C ALA A 135 -12.20 5.53 -11.89
N TYR A 136 -11.50 4.94 -12.86
CA TYR A 136 -11.45 3.48 -13.02
C TYR A 136 -10.95 2.77 -11.77
N LEU A 137 -9.88 3.27 -11.14
CA LEU A 137 -9.34 2.64 -9.92
C LEU A 137 -10.23 2.84 -8.70
N ARG A 138 -10.90 4.00 -8.57
CA ARG A 138 -11.92 4.22 -7.53
C ARG A 138 -13.03 3.19 -7.61
N ASP A 139 -13.61 3.03 -8.80
CA ASP A 139 -14.66 2.05 -9.04
C ASP A 139 -14.16 0.63 -8.76
N PHE A 140 -12.94 0.31 -9.19
CA PHE A 140 -12.34 -0.99 -8.95
C PHE A 140 -12.14 -1.31 -7.46
N TYR A 141 -11.68 -0.33 -6.66
CA TYR A 141 -11.36 -0.53 -5.26
C TYR A 141 -12.55 -0.36 -4.31
N GLN A 142 -13.70 0.15 -4.78
CA GLN A 142 -14.82 0.56 -3.93
C GLN A 142 -15.18 -0.47 -2.85
N ASN A 143 -15.50 -1.71 -3.25
CA ASN A 143 -15.93 -2.75 -2.30
C ASN A 143 -14.82 -3.16 -1.32
N ASP A 144 -13.57 -3.20 -1.77
CA ASP A 144 -12.45 -3.55 -0.91
C ASP A 144 -12.11 -2.41 0.07
N MET A 145 -12.30 -1.16 -0.35
CA MET A 145 -12.12 0.01 0.51
C MET A 145 -13.20 0.10 1.59
N GLU A 146 -14.46 -0.25 1.29
CA GLU A 146 -15.50 -0.37 2.32
C GLU A 146 -15.11 -1.41 3.37
N LEU A 147 -14.69 -2.61 2.92
CA LEU A 147 -14.19 -3.66 3.81
C LEU A 147 -12.97 -3.18 4.62
N PHE A 148 -12.05 -2.44 4.01
CA PHE A 148 -10.86 -1.91 4.68
C PHE A 148 -11.24 -0.92 5.78
N VAL A 149 -12.16 0.01 5.51
CA VAL A 149 -12.62 0.99 6.51
C VAL A 149 -13.28 0.30 7.70
N ASP A 150 -14.16 -0.67 7.42
CA ASP A 150 -14.88 -1.42 8.46
C ASP A 150 -13.95 -2.28 9.32
N THR A 151 -12.86 -2.80 8.73
CA THR A 151 -11.97 -3.75 9.41
C THR A 151 -10.76 -3.09 10.06
N ALA A 152 -10.15 -2.10 9.41
CA ALA A 152 -8.84 -1.57 9.79
C ALA A 152 -8.93 -0.38 10.77
N CYS A 153 -10.08 0.30 10.86
CA CYS A 153 -10.25 1.54 11.64
C CYS A 153 -9.18 2.62 11.32
N VAL A 154 -8.66 2.61 10.08
CA VAL A 154 -7.70 3.61 9.60
C VAL A 154 -8.49 4.77 8.99
N ASN A 155 -8.17 6.01 9.37
CA ASN A 155 -8.78 7.19 8.74
C ASN A 155 -8.30 7.31 7.28
N VAL A 156 -9.22 7.19 6.32
CA VAL A 156 -8.91 7.28 4.88
C VAL A 156 -9.58 8.49 4.22
N ALA A 157 -10.10 9.44 5.00
CA ALA A 157 -10.84 10.59 4.46
C ALA A 157 -10.01 11.46 3.50
N ASP A 158 -8.69 11.48 3.66
CA ASP A 158 -7.76 12.21 2.79
C ASP A 158 -7.31 11.41 1.56
N TRP A 159 -7.78 10.17 1.38
CA TRP A 159 -7.34 9.31 0.28
C TRP A 159 -8.16 9.57 -0.97
N PRO A 160 -7.51 9.81 -2.13
CA PRO A 160 -8.20 9.89 -3.42
C PRO A 160 -9.15 8.71 -3.68
N THR A 161 -8.86 7.51 -3.18
CA THR A 161 -9.72 6.33 -3.39
C THR A 161 -11.02 6.35 -2.57
N TYR A 162 -11.10 7.18 -1.51
CA TYR A 162 -12.28 7.30 -0.65
C TYR A 162 -13.18 8.46 -1.10
N TRP A 163 -14.50 8.27 -1.12
CA TRP A 163 -15.45 9.21 -1.73
C TRP A 163 -16.73 9.47 -0.90
N ARG A 164 -16.87 8.85 0.27
CA ARG A 164 -18.01 9.10 1.18
C ARG A 164 -17.82 10.36 2.01
#